data_AF-A0A4W5KZ78-F1
#
_entry.id   AF-A0A4W5KZ78-F1
#
_cell.length_a   1.000
_cell.length_b   1.000
_cell.length_c   1.000
_cell.angle_alpha   90.00
_cell.angle_beta   90.00
_cell.angle_gamma   90.00
#
_symmetry.space_group_name_H-M   'P 1'
#
loop_
_entity.id
_entity.type
_entity.pdbx_description
1 polymer ?
#
loop_
_entity_poly.entity_id
_entity_poly.type
_entity_poly.pdbx_seq_one_letter_code
_entity_poly.pdbx_strand_id
1 'polypeptide(L)'
;SGLNVIPLCDCVAVVLGQDGWSVTYTPQSICTLKRSTAELTCSYTYPSGYTVTTTLWFTEWGTGKEPKNLGQDPEYAGRLEYHGDKKKDCTLRITDLRESDSATYRFRFITDQTAGRYFGNPGVTLSVTGLQVKVTGGHQDKTLTCSTTCTLTDNPTYIWYKNGHKVKENTSSLYSDYFSDAD
;
A
#
# COMPACT_ATOMS: atom_id res chain seq x y z
N SER A 1 20.91 -28.79 -21.36
CA SER A 1 19.71 -28.36 -20.61
C SER A 1 19.90 -26.92 -20.18
N GLY A 2 19.48 -25.97 -21.03
CA GLY A 2 19.59 -24.54 -20.73
C GLY A 2 18.40 -24.07 -19.89
N LEU A 3 18.67 -23.49 -18.73
CA LEU A 3 17.65 -22.79 -17.95
C LEU A 3 17.25 -21.51 -18.68
N ASN A 4 15.99 -21.45 -19.08
CA ASN A 4 15.37 -20.24 -19.59
C ASN A 4 15.05 -19.35 -18.38
N VAL A 5 15.83 -18.29 -18.19
CA VAL A 5 15.50 -17.23 -17.22
C VAL A 5 14.49 -16.32 -17.91
N ILE A 6 13.22 -16.47 -17.53
CA ILE A 6 12.15 -15.57 -17.96
C ILE A 6 12.36 -14.26 -17.18
N PRO A 7 12.64 -13.11 -17.83
CA PRO A 7 12.66 -11.85 -17.12
C PRO A 7 11.21 -11.54 -16.73
N LEU A 8 10.97 -11.31 -15.43
CA LEU A 8 9.75 -10.67 -14.97
C LEU A 8 9.74 -9.26 -15.57
N CYS A 9 9.02 -9.12 -16.68
CA CYS A 9 8.72 -7.84 -17.28
C CYS A 9 7.77 -7.14 -16.32
N ASP A 10 8.30 -6.21 -15.52
CA ASP A 10 7.51 -5.31 -14.70
C ASP A 10 6.80 -4.34 -15.65
N CYS A 11 5.66 -4.77 -16.19
CA CYS A 11 4.87 -3.97 -17.11
C CYS A 11 4.22 -2.83 -16.33
N VAL A 12 4.88 -1.67 -16.27
CA VAL A 12 4.20 -0.42 -15.92
C VAL A 12 3.13 -0.18 -16.99
N ALA A 13 1.89 -0.54 -16.68
CA ALA A 13 0.75 -0.23 -17.53
C ALA A 13 0.51 1.28 -17.49
N VAL A 14 1.15 2.02 -18.39
CA VAL A 14 0.83 3.42 -18.65
C VAL A 14 -0.48 3.44 -19.43
N VAL A 15 -1.59 3.65 -18.73
CA VAL A 15 -2.85 4.03 -19.39
C VAL A 15 -2.70 5.50 -19.77
N LEU A 16 -2.31 5.75 -21.02
CA LEU A 16 -2.37 7.08 -21.60
C LEU A 16 -3.85 7.51 -21.58
N GLY A 17 -4.19 8.45 -20.71
CA GLY A 17 -5.49 9.10 -20.77
C GLY A 17 -5.61 9.91 -22.05
N GLN A 18 -6.84 10.01 -22.56
CA GLN A 18 -7.17 10.81 -23.74
C GLN A 18 -6.59 12.22 -23.60
N ASP A 19 -5.94 12.70 -24.67
CA ASP A 19 -5.51 14.10 -24.84
C ASP A 19 -4.42 14.63 -23.87
N GLY A 20 -3.49 13.77 -23.42
CA GLY A 20 -2.29 14.19 -22.66
C GLY A 20 -2.46 14.23 -21.14
N TRP A 21 -3.64 13.84 -20.66
CA TRP A 21 -3.93 13.67 -19.24
C TRP A 21 -3.56 12.27 -18.78
N SER A 22 -2.88 12.13 -17.65
CA SER A 22 -2.64 10.82 -17.05
C SER A 22 -2.37 10.93 -15.56
N VAL A 23 -2.57 9.83 -14.85
CA VAL A 23 -2.07 9.63 -13.49
C VAL A 23 -1.53 8.21 -13.44
N THR A 24 -0.30 8.06 -13.00
CA THR A 24 0.42 6.79 -12.88
C THR A 24 0.70 6.54 -11.41
N TYR A 25 0.22 5.41 -10.89
CA TYR A 25 0.49 4.96 -9.53
C TYR A 25 1.60 3.92 -9.56
N THR A 26 2.56 4.00 -8.65
CA THR A 26 3.66 3.03 -8.57
C THR A 26 4.12 2.90 -7.12
N PRO A 27 3.94 1.73 -6.47
CA PRO A 27 3.28 0.53 -6.96
C PRO A 27 1.74 0.68 -7.04
N GLN A 28 1.07 -0.26 -7.72
CA GLN A 28 -0.41 -0.30 -7.79
C GLN A 28 -1.06 -1.03 -6.61
N SER A 29 -0.28 -1.81 -5.85
CA SER A 29 -0.73 -2.54 -4.67
C SER A 29 0.33 -2.49 -3.59
N ILE A 30 -0.09 -2.21 -2.36
CA ILE A 30 0.77 -2.16 -1.17
C ILE A 30 0.12 -3.03 -0.09
N CYS A 31 0.89 -3.92 0.51
CA CYS A 31 0.48 -4.66 1.70
C CYS A 31 1.48 -4.36 2.82
N THR A 32 1.00 -3.86 3.96
CA THR A 32 1.85 -3.48 5.08
C THR A 32 1.17 -3.76 6.43
N LEU A 33 1.95 -3.67 7.50
CA LEU A 33 1.50 -3.98 8.85
C LEU A 33 0.70 -2.83 9.48
N LYS A 34 -0.25 -3.15 10.35
CA LYS A 34 -0.88 -2.12 11.20
C LYS A 34 0.18 -1.39 12.04
N ARG A 35 -0.06 -0.10 12.30
CA ARG A 35 0.85 0.84 12.98
C ARG A 35 2.14 1.17 12.21
N SER A 36 2.26 0.72 10.96
CA SER A 36 3.33 1.16 10.06
C SER A 36 2.94 2.45 9.33
N THR A 37 3.74 2.80 8.32
CA THR A 37 3.50 3.91 7.38
C THR A 37 3.49 3.36 5.96
N ALA A 38 2.61 3.88 5.11
CA ALA A 38 2.62 3.61 3.67
C ALA A 38 2.76 4.92 2.90
N GLU A 39 3.53 4.87 1.82
CA GLU A 39 3.69 5.96 0.87
C GLU A 39 2.99 5.57 -0.44
N LEU A 40 1.96 6.33 -0.80
CA LEU A 40 1.15 6.16 -2.00
C LEU A 40 1.74 7.06 -3.09
N THR A 41 2.81 6.57 -3.72
CA THR A 41 3.54 7.28 -4.76
C THR A 41 2.79 7.29 -6.09
N CYS A 42 2.66 8.49 -6.67
CA CYS A 42 2.11 8.65 -8.01
C CYS A 42 2.68 9.86 -8.73
N SER A 43 2.58 9.84 -10.05
CA SER A 43 2.84 10.98 -10.91
C SER A 43 1.66 11.26 -11.83
N TYR A 44 1.55 12.48 -12.34
CA TYR A 44 0.46 12.86 -13.23
C TYR A 44 0.90 13.84 -14.31
N THR A 45 0.19 13.82 -15.44
CA THR A 45 0.45 14.70 -16.60
C THR A 45 -0.83 15.37 -17.06
N TYR A 46 -0.67 16.50 -17.72
CA TYR A 46 -1.76 17.28 -18.32
C TYR A 46 -1.19 18.15 -19.47
N PRO A 47 -2.05 18.66 -20.37
CA PRO A 47 -1.61 19.48 -21.50
C PRO A 47 -0.80 20.71 -21.08
N SER A 48 0.13 21.11 -21.96
CA SER A 48 0.94 22.31 -21.73
C SER A 48 0.08 23.58 -21.71
N GLY A 49 0.47 24.55 -20.89
CA GLY A 49 -0.24 25.81 -20.73
C GLY A 49 -1.36 25.78 -19.68
N TYR A 50 -1.69 24.64 -19.09
CA TYR A 50 -2.67 24.55 -18.01
C TYR A 50 -2.01 24.68 -16.64
N THR A 51 -2.74 25.23 -15.68
CA THR A 51 -2.28 25.35 -14.29
C THR A 51 -3.15 24.50 -13.38
N VAL A 52 -2.52 23.61 -12.58
CA VAL A 52 -3.23 22.82 -11.56
C VAL A 52 -3.64 23.75 -10.42
N THR A 53 -4.92 23.82 -10.12
CA THR A 53 -5.47 24.66 -9.06
C THR A 53 -5.72 23.85 -7.80
N THR A 54 -6.19 22.61 -7.96
CA THR A 54 -6.63 21.75 -6.85
C THR A 54 -6.15 20.33 -7.05
N THR A 55 -5.76 19.69 -5.95
CA THR A 55 -5.43 18.26 -5.89
C THR A 55 -6.12 17.65 -4.69
N LEU A 56 -6.56 16.40 -4.81
CA LEU A 56 -7.18 15.66 -3.71
C LEU A 56 -6.96 14.15 -3.87
N TRP A 57 -6.95 13.47 -2.73
CA TRP A 57 -6.99 12.02 -2.66
C TRP A 57 -8.33 11.56 -2.08
N PHE A 58 -8.82 10.41 -2.54
CA PHE A 58 -10.09 9.82 -2.13
C PHE A 58 -10.05 8.29 -2.26
N THR A 59 -10.95 7.60 -1.57
CA THR A 59 -11.10 6.13 -1.64
C THR A 59 -12.41 5.72 -2.31
N GLU A 60 -13.52 6.36 -1.93
CA GLU A 60 -14.86 6.07 -2.45
C GLU A 60 -15.35 7.12 -3.45
N TRP A 61 -16.09 6.65 -4.45
CA TRP A 61 -16.88 7.51 -5.34
C TRP A 61 -18.35 7.15 -5.18
N GLY A 62 -19.14 8.04 -4.56
CA GLY A 62 -20.59 7.90 -4.55
C GLY A 62 -21.18 8.25 -5.92
N THR A 63 -22.14 7.47 -6.40
CA THR A 63 -22.80 7.72 -7.70
C THR A 63 -23.37 9.14 -7.75
N GLY A 64 -22.92 9.94 -8.72
CA GLY A 64 -23.40 11.31 -8.93
C GLY A 64 -22.96 12.36 -7.90
N LYS A 65 -21.99 12.04 -7.03
CA LYS A 65 -21.42 13.00 -6.05
C LYS A 65 -19.93 13.21 -6.29
N GLU A 66 -19.46 14.43 -6.00
CA GLU A 66 -18.03 14.72 -5.96
C GLU A 66 -17.38 13.93 -4.80
N PRO A 67 -16.19 13.34 -5.00
CA PRO A 67 -15.51 12.57 -3.99
C PRO A 67 -15.08 13.46 -2.82
N LYS A 68 -15.17 12.93 -1.61
CA LYS A 68 -14.69 13.63 -0.41
C LYS A 68 -13.17 13.55 -0.36
N ASN A 69 -12.51 14.68 -0.12
CA ASN A 69 -11.07 14.71 0.07
C ASN A 69 -10.72 14.03 1.40
N LEU A 70 -9.80 13.06 1.39
CA LEU A 70 -9.31 12.38 2.59
C LEU A 70 -8.72 13.35 3.61
N GLY A 71 -8.10 14.44 3.16
CA GLY A 71 -7.58 15.48 4.07
C GLY A 71 -8.65 16.18 4.91
N GLN A 72 -9.94 16.04 4.55
CA GLN A 72 -11.08 16.56 5.32
C GLN A 72 -11.77 15.48 6.14
N ASP A 73 -11.27 14.25 6.11
CA ASP A 73 -11.83 13.15 6.86
C ASP A 73 -11.25 13.11 8.29
N PRO A 74 -12.09 13.22 9.34
CA PRO A 74 -11.63 13.16 10.72
C PRO A 74 -10.87 11.87 11.08
N GLU A 75 -11.15 10.75 10.41
CA GLU A 75 -10.45 9.48 10.66
C GLU A 75 -8.96 9.55 10.31
N TYR A 76 -8.61 10.45 9.40
CA TYR A 76 -7.26 10.64 8.88
C TYR A 76 -6.54 11.85 9.51
N ALA A 77 -7.19 12.56 10.44
CA ALA A 77 -6.63 13.73 11.11
C ALA A 77 -5.29 13.41 11.79
N GLY A 78 -4.25 14.18 11.44
CA GLY A 78 -2.88 14.01 11.97
C GLY A 78 -2.12 12.79 11.44
N ARG A 79 -2.71 11.99 10.53
CA ARG A 79 -2.09 10.78 9.95
C ARG A 79 -1.67 10.95 8.49
N LEU A 80 -2.20 11.97 7.80
CA LEU A 80 -1.89 12.25 6.40
C LEU A 80 -0.82 13.30 6.25
N GLU A 81 0.10 13.02 5.33
CA GLU A 81 1.08 13.99 4.87
C GLU A 81 1.13 13.97 3.34
N TYR A 82 0.83 15.11 2.73
CA TYR A 82 0.89 15.24 1.29
C TYR A 82 2.30 15.72 0.89
N HIS A 83 3.01 14.90 0.10
CA HIS A 83 4.36 15.19 -0.39
C HIS A 83 4.39 15.54 -1.88
N GLY A 84 3.23 15.51 -2.55
CA GLY A 84 3.09 15.92 -3.94
C GLY A 84 3.19 17.43 -4.16
N ASP A 85 3.09 17.82 -5.42
CA ASP A 85 3.09 19.21 -5.88
C ASP A 85 1.92 19.48 -6.85
N LYS A 86 1.86 20.70 -7.37
CA LYS A 86 0.89 21.11 -8.40
C LYS A 86 1.48 21.04 -9.82
N LYS A 87 2.47 20.16 -10.06
CA LYS A 87 3.17 20.03 -11.33
C LYS A 87 3.14 18.62 -11.89
N LYS A 88 3.55 17.63 -11.10
CA LYS A 88 3.65 16.23 -11.54
C LYS A 88 3.61 15.20 -10.42
N ASP A 89 3.93 15.56 -9.19
CA ASP A 89 4.03 14.62 -8.08
C ASP A 89 2.72 14.62 -7.29
N CYS A 90 2.18 13.45 -6.98
CA CYS A 90 0.96 13.34 -6.21
C CYS A 90 1.10 12.47 -4.95
N THR A 91 2.33 12.21 -4.51
CA THR A 91 2.63 11.31 -3.39
C THR A 91 1.91 11.69 -2.09
N LEU A 92 1.26 10.70 -1.47
CA LEU A 92 0.58 10.81 -0.18
C LEU A 92 1.13 9.79 0.81
N ARG A 93 1.55 10.24 1.99
CA ARG A 93 1.97 9.37 3.09
C ARG A 93 0.86 9.24 4.12
N ILE A 94 0.61 8.00 4.57
CA ILE A 94 -0.34 7.66 5.63
C ILE A 94 0.42 6.97 6.76
N THR A 95 0.41 7.57 7.95
CA THR A 95 1.06 7.04 9.16
C THR A 95 0.03 6.40 10.10
N ASP A 96 0.51 5.66 11.10
CA ASP A 96 -0.33 4.96 12.10
C ASP A 96 -1.46 4.15 11.43
N LEU A 97 -1.07 3.27 10.50
CA LEU A 97 -2.02 2.52 9.68
C LEU A 97 -2.91 1.58 10.50
N ARG A 98 -4.17 1.49 10.09
CA ARG A 98 -5.22 0.67 10.70
C ARG A 98 -5.77 -0.28 9.65
N GLU A 99 -6.29 -1.43 10.10
CA GLU A 99 -6.90 -2.40 9.18
C GLU A 99 -8.07 -1.76 8.39
N SER A 100 -8.80 -0.81 9.00
CA SER A 100 -9.86 -0.01 8.37
C SER A 100 -9.37 0.94 7.27
N ASP A 101 -8.07 1.27 7.22
CA ASP A 101 -7.52 2.10 6.14
C ASP A 101 -7.33 1.29 4.84
N SER A 102 -7.60 -0.02 4.85
CA SER A 102 -7.50 -0.87 3.66
C SER A 102 -8.56 -0.47 2.63
N ALA A 103 -8.12 0.07 1.50
CA ALA A 103 -8.97 0.56 0.43
C ALA A 103 -8.19 0.76 -0.88
N THR A 104 -8.89 1.04 -1.97
CA THR A 104 -8.27 1.58 -3.20
C THR A 104 -8.29 3.10 -3.14
N TYR A 105 -7.11 3.71 -3.11
CA TYR A 105 -6.91 5.16 -3.09
C TYR A 105 -6.71 5.68 -4.51
N ARG A 106 -7.29 6.85 -4.79
CA ARG A 106 -7.22 7.51 -6.09
C ARG A 106 -6.88 8.97 -5.91
N PHE A 107 -6.08 9.45 -6.86
CA PHE A 107 -5.71 10.85 -6.98
C PHE A 107 -6.56 11.54 -8.04
N ARG A 108 -6.98 12.75 -7.74
CA ARG A 108 -7.67 13.65 -8.66
C ARG A 108 -7.02 15.01 -8.63
N PHE A 109 -6.94 15.62 -9.80
CA PHE A 109 -6.52 17.01 -9.94
C PHE A 109 -7.48 17.80 -10.84
N ILE A 110 -7.48 19.11 -10.63
CA ILE A 110 -8.30 20.08 -11.35
C ILE A 110 -7.37 21.19 -11.84
N THR A 111 -7.50 21.57 -13.10
CA THR A 111 -6.79 22.70 -13.70
C THR A 111 -7.70 23.93 -13.80
N ASP A 112 -7.13 25.02 -14.28
CA ASP A 112 -7.82 26.28 -14.59
C ASP A 112 -8.80 26.21 -15.78
N GLN A 113 -8.86 25.08 -16.50
CA GLN A 113 -9.77 24.89 -17.63
C GLN A 113 -11.17 24.44 -17.19
N THR A 114 -12.22 24.90 -17.87
CA THR A 114 -13.64 24.63 -17.54
C THR A 114 -14.01 23.14 -17.45
N ALA A 115 -13.33 22.29 -18.22
CA ALA A 115 -13.47 20.82 -18.17
C ALA A 115 -12.23 20.10 -17.62
N GLY A 116 -11.26 20.84 -17.05
CA GLY A 116 -9.93 20.35 -16.68
C GLY A 116 -9.91 19.53 -15.39
N ARG A 117 -10.75 18.51 -15.28
CA ARG A 117 -10.79 17.59 -14.13
C ARG A 117 -10.36 16.21 -14.60
N TYR A 118 -9.42 15.59 -13.90
CA TYR A 118 -8.98 14.24 -14.24
C TYR A 118 -8.63 13.45 -12.99
N PHE A 119 -8.92 12.14 -13.03
CA PHE A 119 -8.51 11.18 -12.01
C PHE A 119 -8.00 9.91 -12.69
N GLY A 120 -6.99 9.28 -12.10
CA GLY A 120 -6.42 8.05 -12.66
C GLY A 120 -7.13 6.79 -12.20
N ASN A 121 -7.22 5.82 -13.10
CA ASN A 121 -7.56 4.43 -12.80
C ASN A 121 -6.29 3.54 -12.90
N PRO A 122 -6.20 2.40 -12.17
CA PRO A 122 -7.21 1.89 -11.23
C PRO A 122 -7.17 2.56 -9.84
N GLY A 123 -6.10 3.30 -9.53
CA GLY A 123 -5.75 3.72 -8.18
C GLY A 123 -4.61 2.86 -7.61
N VAL A 124 -4.29 3.07 -6.34
CA VAL A 124 -3.39 2.20 -5.56
C VAL A 124 -4.20 1.47 -4.49
N THR A 125 -4.10 0.16 -4.45
CA THR A 125 -4.78 -0.66 -3.43
C THR A 125 -3.87 -0.83 -2.22
N LEU A 126 -4.29 -0.31 -1.07
CA LEU A 126 -3.60 -0.49 0.21
C LEU A 126 -4.31 -1.58 1.01
N SER A 127 -3.57 -2.59 1.44
CA SER A 127 -4.02 -3.63 2.38
C SER A 127 -3.21 -3.53 3.67
N VAL A 128 -3.90 -3.37 4.80
CA VAL A 128 -3.28 -3.30 6.12
C VAL A 128 -3.61 -4.57 6.90
N THR A 129 -2.60 -5.27 7.39
CA THR A 129 -2.73 -6.57 8.08
C THR A 129 -2.08 -6.55 9.46
N GLY A 130 -2.63 -7.34 10.39
CA GLY A 130 -1.92 -7.75 11.60
C GLY A 130 -0.98 -8.94 11.37
N LEU A 131 -0.13 -9.23 12.35
CA LEU A 131 0.64 -10.46 12.44
C LEU A 131 -0.20 -11.55 13.14
N GLN A 132 -0.17 -12.76 12.61
CA GLN A 132 -0.81 -13.94 13.19
C GLN A 132 0.18 -15.09 13.27
N VAL A 133 0.29 -15.74 14.41
CA VAL A 133 1.07 -16.96 14.57
C VAL A 133 0.18 -18.16 14.31
N LYS A 134 0.52 -18.97 13.31
CA LYS A 134 -0.11 -20.26 13.04
C LYS A 134 0.75 -21.37 13.61
N VAL A 135 0.13 -22.33 14.27
CA VAL A 135 0.81 -23.49 14.87
C VAL A 135 0.45 -24.73 14.07
N THR A 136 1.46 -25.48 13.65
CA THR A 136 1.32 -26.79 12.99
C THR A 136 2.27 -27.80 13.65
N GLY A 137 2.08 -29.10 13.40
CA GLY A 137 2.97 -30.16 13.92
C GLY A 137 2.27 -31.17 14.84
N GLY A 138 3.07 -32.06 15.43
CA GLY A 138 2.65 -33.17 16.27
C GLY A 138 2.44 -32.75 17.74
N HIS A 139 2.41 -33.72 18.66
CA HIS A 139 2.21 -33.42 20.09
C HIS A 139 3.34 -32.54 20.65
N GLN A 140 4.59 -32.94 20.41
CA GLN A 140 5.78 -32.29 20.96
C GLN A 140 6.54 -31.45 19.92
N ASP A 141 6.56 -31.88 18.66
CA ASP A 141 7.16 -31.09 17.58
C ASP A 141 6.15 -30.05 17.06
N LYS A 142 6.38 -28.77 17.35
CA LYS A 142 5.55 -27.69 16.80
C LYS A 142 6.37 -26.83 15.84
N THR A 143 5.69 -26.36 14.81
CA THR A 143 6.17 -25.33 13.92
C THR A 143 5.24 -24.13 14.02
N LEU A 144 5.82 -22.99 14.38
CA LEU A 144 5.18 -21.70 14.40
C LEU A 144 5.49 -20.98 13.09
N THR A 145 4.44 -20.47 12.44
CA THR A 145 4.54 -19.67 11.22
C THR A 145 3.97 -18.30 11.51
N CYS A 146 4.80 -17.27 11.37
CA CYS A 146 4.34 -15.89 11.37
C CYS A 146 3.70 -15.60 10.01
N SER A 147 2.44 -15.21 10.01
CA SER A 147 1.63 -15.05 8.80
C SER A 147 0.85 -13.74 8.81
N THR A 148 0.62 -13.25 7.61
CA THR A 148 -0.19 -12.07 7.28
C THR A 148 -1.29 -12.48 6.31
N THR A 149 -2.32 -11.66 6.15
CA THR A 149 -3.41 -11.95 5.19
C THR A 149 -3.05 -11.60 3.75
N CYS A 150 -1.99 -10.82 3.55
CA CYS A 150 -1.40 -10.49 2.26
C CYS A 150 0.13 -10.55 2.30
N THR A 151 0.78 -10.69 1.15
CA THR A 151 2.24 -10.66 1.04
C THR A 151 2.74 -9.23 1.24
N LEU A 152 3.51 -9.00 2.30
CA LEU A 152 4.06 -7.69 2.61
C LEU A 152 4.92 -7.18 1.45
N THR A 153 4.78 -5.89 1.13
CA THR A 153 5.54 -5.23 0.05
C THR A 153 7.02 -5.11 0.42
N ASP A 154 7.31 -4.88 1.70
CA ASP A 154 8.67 -4.87 2.23
C ASP A 154 9.14 -6.30 2.56
N ASN A 155 10.45 -6.47 2.71
CA ASN A 155 11.06 -7.72 3.18
C ASN A 155 11.26 -7.66 4.70
N PRO A 156 10.32 -8.16 5.53
CA PRO A 156 10.44 -8.07 6.97
C PRO A 156 11.53 -8.99 7.52
N THR A 157 12.08 -8.60 8.68
CA THR A 157 12.83 -9.51 9.55
C THR A 157 11.90 -10.04 10.64
N TYR A 158 11.90 -11.35 10.84
CA TYR A 158 11.10 -12.02 11.86
C TYR A 158 11.94 -12.31 13.08
N ILE A 159 11.43 -11.94 14.25
CA ILE A 159 12.07 -12.21 15.54
C ILE A 159 11.11 -13.06 16.37
N TRP A 160 11.59 -14.23 16.79
CA TRP A 160 10.85 -15.16 17.63
C TRP A 160 11.30 -15.07 19.07
N TYR A 161 10.33 -15.06 19.98
CA TYR A 161 10.54 -15.08 21.43
C TYR A 161 9.86 -16.31 22.03
N LYS A 162 10.56 -16.99 22.94
CA LYS A 162 10.02 -18.05 23.81
C LYS A 162 10.23 -17.62 25.25
N ASN A 163 9.17 -17.56 26.05
CA ASN A 163 9.22 -17.17 27.47
C ASN A 163 9.98 -15.85 27.73
N GLY A 164 9.79 -14.86 26.84
CA GLY A 164 10.45 -13.54 26.93
C GLY A 164 11.89 -13.49 26.40
N HIS A 165 12.48 -14.62 26.01
CA HIS A 165 13.83 -14.70 25.46
C HIS A 165 13.81 -14.84 23.94
N LYS A 166 14.68 -14.09 23.25
CA LYS A 166 14.85 -14.19 21.80
C LYS A 166 15.50 -15.52 21.42
N VAL A 167 14.84 -16.29 20.56
CA VAL A 167 15.28 -17.63 20.14
C VAL A 167 15.71 -17.71 18.68
N LYS A 168 15.17 -16.83 17.82
CA LYS A 168 15.50 -16.80 16.39
C LYS A 168 15.28 -15.41 15.80
N GLU A 169 16.14 -15.01 14.88
CA GLU A 169 15.97 -13.83 14.03
C GLU A 169 16.44 -14.15 12.62
N ASN A 170 15.56 -14.02 11.63
CA ASN A 170 15.89 -14.24 10.21
C ASN A 170 14.78 -13.65 9.30
N THR A 171 14.99 -13.69 7.99
CA THR A 171 13.98 -13.40 6.95
C THR A 171 12.94 -14.51 6.80
N SER A 172 13.21 -15.70 7.38
CA SER A 172 12.25 -16.80 7.42
C SER A 172 11.19 -16.57 8.50
N SER A 173 9.93 -16.60 8.08
CA SER A 173 8.76 -16.52 8.97
C SER A 173 8.48 -17.79 9.76
N LEU A 174 9.34 -18.82 9.67
CA LEU A 174 9.15 -20.12 10.32
C LEU A 174 10.04 -20.27 11.54
N TYR A 175 9.52 -20.91 12.58
CA TYR A 175 10.26 -21.37 13.74
C TYR A 175 9.75 -22.73 14.17
N SER A 176 10.64 -23.71 14.31
CA SER A 176 10.30 -25.06 14.75
C SER A 176 11.08 -25.35 16.02
N ASP A 177 10.42 -25.93 17.02
CA ASP A 177 11.02 -26.31 18.29
C ASP A 177 10.27 -27.50 18.89
N TYR A 178 10.90 -28.15 19.87
CA TYR A 178 10.30 -29.19 20.69
C TYR A 178 9.66 -28.55 21.92
N PHE A 179 8.36 -28.76 22.10
CA PHE A 179 7.57 -28.26 23.21
C PHE A 179 7.25 -29.43 24.14
N SER A 180 7.66 -29.32 25.40
CA SER A 180 7.32 -30.30 26.43
C SER A 180 6.05 -29.89 27.18
N ASP A 181 5.35 -30.82 27.83
CA ASP A 181 4.12 -30.51 28.59
C ASP A 181 4.32 -29.55 29.78
N ALA A 182 5.58 -29.21 30.09
CA ALA A 182 5.97 -28.27 31.15
C ALA A 182 6.26 -26.84 30.65
N ASP A 183 6.24 -26.60 29.33
CA ASP A 183 6.41 -25.28 28.70
C ASP A 183 5.10 -24.48 28.62
#